data_AF-A0A418V616-F1
#
_entry.id   AF-A0A418V616-F1
#
_cell.length_a   1.000
_cell.length_b   1.000
_cell.length_c   1.000
_cell.angle_alpha   90.00
_cell.angle_beta   90.00
_cell.angle_gamma   90.00
#
_symmetry.space_group_name_H-M   'P 1'
#
loop_
_entity.id
_entity.type
_entity.pdbx_description
1 polymer ?
#
loop_
_entity_poly.entity_id
_entity_poly.type
_entity_poly.pdbx_seq_one_letter_code
_entity_poly.pdbx_strand_id
1 'polypeptide(L)'
;MTVSRPSIAAPPQRNAAYQQLVQQKTSFMISMTLAFLVLYFILPFLAGYNKPLMATKVMGNITFGYVLAFLEFIMGWVMAWIYVQRARTFDRLAEEAKA
;
A
#
# COMPACT_ATOMS: atom_id res chain seq x y z
N MET A 1 39.74 32.15 -6.37
CA MET A 1 38.48 31.39 -6.43
C MET A 1 38.81 29.92 -6.65
N THR A 2 38.89 29.13 -5.58
CA THR A 2 39.06 27.67 -5.66
C THR A 2 37.69 27.04 -5.51
N VAL A 3 37.14 26.54 -6.61
CA VAL A 3 35.85 25.85 -6.61
C VAL A 3 36.05 24.48 -5.95
N SER A 4 35.65 24.36 -4.68
CA SER A 4 35.56 23.08 -3.98
C SER A 4 34.59 22.18 -4.75
N ARG A 5 35.12 21.15 -5.43
CA ARG A 5 34.29 20.15 -6.10
C ARG A 5 33.36 19.51 -5.05
N PRO A 6 32.06 19.36 -5.32
CA PRO A 6 31.19 18.58 -4.45
C PRO A 6 31.77 17.18 -4.41
N SER A 7 32.16 16.73 -3.21
CA SER A 7 32.49 15.34 -2.95
C SER A 7 31.22 14.55 -3.30
N ILE A 8 31.22 13.90 -4.46
CA ILE A 8 30.15 12.97 -4.82
C ILE A 8 30.26 11.85 -3.80
N ALA A 9 29.39 11.91 -2.79
CA ALA A 9 29.24 10.86 -1.79
C ALA A 9 29.24 9.52 -2.53
N ALA A 10 30.16 8.64 -2.13
CA ALA A 10 30.27 7.31 -2.71
C ALA A 10 28.88 6.66 -2.79
N PRO A 11 28.51 5.99 -3.90
CA PRO A 11 27.21 5.36 -4.01
C PRO A 11 27.01 4.47 -2.78
N PRO A 12 25.93 4.65 -2.01
CA PRO A 12 25.75 3.98 -0.72
C PRO A 12 25.96 2.49 -0.96
N GLN A 13 26.88 1.93 -0.18
CA GLN A 13 27.32 0.55 -0.27
C GLN A 13 26.10 -0.34 -0.48
N ARG A 14 26.19 -1.18 -1.53
CA ARG A 14 25.20 -2.19 -1.92
C ARG A 14 25.15 -3.29 -0.84
N ASN A 15 24.75 -2.92 0.37
CA ASN A 15 24.70 -3.78 1.52
C ASN A 15 23.50 -4.73 1.36
N ALA A 16 23.76 -6.03 1.45
CA ALA A 16 22.72 -7.07 1.35
C ALA A 16 21.57 -6.82 2.35
N ALA A 17 21.88 -6.22 3.50
CA ALA A 17 20.91 -5.79 4.49
C ALA A 17 19.93 -4.70 3.96
N TYR A 18 20.42 -3.75 3.17
CA TYR A 18 19.59 -2.71 2.55
C TYR A 18 18.66 -3.30 1.47
N GLN A 19 19.16 -4.27 0.69
CA GLN A 19 18.35 -4.97 -0.30
C GLN A 19 17.27 -5.84 0.34
N GLN A 20 17.56 -6.52 1.45
CA GLN A 20 16.54 -7.27 2.22
C GLN A 20 15.44 -6.36 2.77
N LEU A 21 15.82 -5.18 3.27
CA LEU A 21 14.90 -4.17 3.76
C LEU A 21 13.97 -3.65 2.65
N VAL A 22 14.54 -3.34 1.48
CA VAL A 22 13.79 -2.91 0.30
C VAL A 22 12.89 -4.02 -0.22
N GLN A 23 13.35 -5.28 -0.26
CA GLN A 23 12.52 -6.42 -0.68
C GLN A 23 11.30 -6.60 0.21
N GLN A 24 11.47 -6.53 1.54
CA GLN A 24 10.33 -6.62 2.46
C GLN A 24 9.36 -5.45 2.28
N LYS A 25 9.85 -4.24 1.98
CA LYS A 25 9.01 -3.09 1.65
C LYS A 25 8.19 -3.35 0.39
N THR A 26 8.85 -3.79 -0.66
CA THR A 26 8.23 -3.95 -1.98
C THR A 26 7.24 -5.10 -1.98
N SER A 27 7.55 -6.24 -1.34
CA SER A 27 6.60 -7.35 -1.19
C SER A 27 5.31 -6.92 -0.48
N PHE A 28 5.45 -6.12 0.58
CA PHE A 28 4.30 -5.58 1.30
C PHE A 28 3.48 -4.61 0.43
N MET A 29 4.15 -3.72 -0.31
CA MET A 29 3.48 -2.81 -1.27
C MET A 29 2.76 -3.59 -2.38
N ILE A 30 3.39 -4.64 -2.92
CA ILE A 30 2.81 -5.50 -3.95
C ILE A 30 1.57 -6.22 -3.40
N SER A 31 1.64 -6.78 -2.20
CA SER A 31 0.48 -7.43 -1.55
C SER A 31 -0.68 -6.44 -1.38
N MET A 32 -0.36 -5.21 -0.98
CA MET A 32 -1.33 -4.13 -0.86
C MET A 32 -1.96 -3.81 -2.22
N THR A 33 -1.16 -3.54 -3.25
CA THR A 33 -1.65 -3.30 -4.62
C THR A 33 -2.49 -4.46 -5.15
N LEU A 34 -2.12 -5.70 -4.87
CA LEU A 34 -2.91 -6.87 -5.28
C LEU A 34 -4.27 -6.90 -4.56
N ALA A 35 -4.31 -6.63 -3.26
CA ALA A 35 -5.54 -6.52 -2.51
C ALA A 35 -6.44 -5.39 -3.04
N PHE A 36 -5.85 -4.25 -3.43
CA PHE A 36 -6.56 -3.18 -4.12
C PHE A 36 -7.20 -3.65 -5.41
N LEU A 37 -6.41 -4.28 -6.28
CA LEU A 37 -6.89 -4.78 -7.57
C LEU A 37 -8.03 -5.78 -7.37
N VAL A 38 -7.87 -6.74 -6.44
CA VAL A 38 -8.90 -7.74 -6.17
C VAL A 38 -10.20 -7.07 -5.71
N LEU A 39 -10.14 -6.17 -4.72
CA LEU A 39 -11.33 -5.49 -4.21
C LEU A 39 -11.96 -4.57 -5.27
N TYR A 40 -11.15 -3.78 -5.97
CA TYR A 40 -11.61 -2.90 -7.05
C TYR A 40 -12.35 -3.67 -8.15
N PHE A 41 -11.88 -4.87 -8.50
CA PHE A 41 -12.55 -5.69 -9.49
C PHE A 41 -13.69 -6.54 -8.93
N ILE A 42 -13.72 -6.84 -7.63
CA ILE A 42 -14.76 -7.70 -7.05
C ILE A 42 -16.15 -7.08 -7.21
N LEU A 43 -16.27 -5.76 -7.06
CA LEU A 43 -17.55 -5.05 -7.13
C LEU A 43 -18.13 -5.06 -8.55
N PRO A 44 -17.44 -4.61 -9.61
CA PRO A 44 -17.95 -4.70 -10.98
C PRO A 44 -18.12 -6.16 -11.43
N PHE A 45 -17.26 -7.08 -10.98
CA PHE A 45 -17.39 -8.50 -11.30
C PHE A 45 -18.67 -9.11 -10.70
N LEU A 46 -18.93 -8.90 -9.40
CA LEU A 46 -20.16 -9.37 -8.76
C LEU A 46 -21.39 -8.62 -9.27
N ALA A 47 -21.30 -7.32 -9.56
CA ALA A 47 -22.40 -6.55 -10.12
C ALA A 47 -22.78 -7.00 -11.53
N GLY A 48 -21.81 -7.44 -12.33
CA GLY A 48 -22.02 -7.96 -13.68
C GLY A 48 -22.54 -9.41 -13.70
N TYR A 49 -21.90 -10.31 -12.93
CA TYR A 49 -22.20 -11.74 -12.97
C TYR A 49 -23.29 -12.18 -11.98
N ASN A 50 -23.40 -11.55 -10.81
CA ASN A 50 -24.26 -12.04 -9.74
C ASN A 50 -25.09 -10.93 -9.08
N LYS A 51 -25.93 -10.30 -9.91
CA LYS A 51 -26.93 -9.31 -9.48
C LYS A 51 -27.81 -9.77 -8.30
N PRO A 52 -28.26 -11.06 -8.22
CA PRO A 52 -29.04 -11.53 -7.07
C PRO A 52 -28.29 -11.36 -5.75
N LEU A 53 -26.99 -11.68 -5.74
CA LEU A 53 -26.17 -11.62 -4.53
C LEU A 53 -25.90 -10.17 -4.10
N MET A 54 -25.71 -9.27 -5.06
CA MET A 54 -25.63 -7.81 -4.83
C MET A 54 -26.94 -7.22 -4.30
N ALA A 55 -28.09 -7.76 -4.70
CA ALA A 55 -29.42 -7.35 -4.25
C ALA A 55 -29.84 -8.00 -2.92
N THR A 56 -29.10 -9.02 -2.44
CA THR A 56 -29.36 -9.67 -1.16
C THR A 56 -29.28 -8.64 -0.04
N LYS A 57 -30.37 -8.51 0.71
CA LYS A 57 -30.46 -7.62 1.87
C LYS A 57 -29.74 -8.27 3.04
N VAL A 58 -28.79 -7.55 3.63
CA VAL A 58 -28.02 -7.97 4.80
C VAL A 58 -28.73 -7.50 6.07
N MET A 59 -29.12 -6.21 6.11
CA MET A 59 -29.82 -5.63 7.25
C MET A 59 -30.75 -4.50 6.81
N GLY A 60 -32.06 -4.69 6.95
CA GLY A 60 -33.07 -3.74 6.47
C GLY A 60 -32.94 -3.47 4.97
N ASN A 61 -32.70 -2.21 4.59
CA ASN A 61 -32.50 -1.79 3.19
C ASN A 61 -31.03 -1.82 2.74
N ILE A 62 -30.10 -2.25 3.60
CA ILE A 62 -28.68 -2.39 3.24
C ILE A 62 -28.50 -3.70 2.50
N THR A 63 -28.09 -3.60 1.23
CA THR A 63 -27.75 -4.75 0.40
C THR A 63 -26.28 -5.13 0.52
N PHE A 64 -25.95 -6.34 0.07
CA PHE A 64 -24.56 -6.81 0.02
C PHE A 64 -23.67 -5.89 -0.81
N GLY A 65 -24.22 -5.27 -1.87
CA GLY A 65 -23.52 -4.27 -2.67
C GLY A 65 -23.12 -3.03 -1.87
N TYR A 66 -23.97 -2.54 -0.96
CA TYR A 66 -23.62 -1.42 -0.08
C TYR A 66 -22.51 -1.77 0.90
N VAL A 67 -22.51 -3.00 1.43
CA VAL A 67 -21.45 -3.47 2.33
C VAL A 67 -20.12 -3.52 1.60
N LEU A 68 -20.09 -4.07 0.38
CA LEU A 68 -18.90 -4.10 -0.47
C LEU A 68 -18.38 -2.70 -0.79
N ALA A 69 -19.26 -1.79 -1.21
CA ALA A 69 -18.89 -0.41 -1.51
C ALA A 69 -18.32 0.32 -0.29
N PHE A 70 -18.89 0.10 0.89
CA PHE A 70 -18.37 0.70 2.13
C PHE A 70 -17.02 0.11 2.54
N LEU A 71 -16.81 -1.18 2.32
CA LEU A 71 -15.55 -1.86 2.56
C LEU A 71 -14.43 -1.29 1.68
N GLU A 72 -14.71 -0.98 0.41
CA GLU A 72 -13.75 -0.31 -0.49
C GLU A 72 -13.33 1.07 0.04
N PHE A 73 -14.26 1.83 0.61
CA PHE A 73 -13.96 3.11 1.25
C PHE A 73 -13.01 2.96 2.44
N ILE A 74 -13.30 2.03 3.35
CA ILE A 74 -12.46 1.76 4.52
C ILE A 74 -11.07 1.28 4.08
N MET A 75 -11.02 0.47 3.04
CA MET A 75 -9.79 -0.09 2.52
C MET A 75 -8.80 1.00 2.07
N GLY A 76 -9.28 2.08 1.44
CA GLY A 76 -8.44 3.23 1.09
C GLY A 76 -7.78 3.87 2.32
N TRP A 77 -8.54 4.07 3.40
CA TRP A 77 -7.98 4.58 4.66
C TRP A 77 -7.00 3.62 5.31
N VAL A 78 -7.30 2.32 5.31
CA VAL A 78 -6.40 1.28 5.84
C VAL A 78 -5.07 1.29 5.07
N MET A 79 -5.12 1.39 3.74
CA MET A 79 -3.91 1.52 2.91
C MET A 79 -3.12 2.78 3.22
N ALA A 80 -3.79 3.93 3.34
CA ALA A 80 -3.14 5.19 3.69
C ALA A 80 -2.47 5.12 5.07
N TRP A 81 -3.18 4.58 6.07
CA TRP A 81 -2.65 4.39 7.42
C TRP A 81 -1.44 3.47 7.43
N ILE A 82 -1.55 2.32 6.78
CA ILE A 82 -0.46 1.35 6.62
C ILE A 82 0.75 1.99 5.91
N TYR A 83 0.52 2.78 4.86
CA TYR A 83 1.58 3.49 4.15
C TYR A 83 2.31 4.46 5.08
N VAL A 84 1.57 5.28 5.84
CA VAL A 84 2.15 6.23 6.81
C VAL A 84 2.93 5.51 7.91
N GLN A 85 2.40 4.41 8.45
CA GLN A 85 3.07 3.58 9.44
C GLN A 85 4.42 3.07 8.91
N ARG A 86 4.44 2.63 7.64
CA ARG A 86 5.62 2.07 6.98
C ARG A 86 6.61 3.15 6.57
N ALA A 87 6.16 4.34 6.14
CA ALA A 87 7.00 5.49 5.84
C ALA A 87 7.85 5.92 7.04
N ARG A 88 7.28 5.95 8.24
CA ARG A 88 8.01 6.23 9.50
C ARG A 88 9.15 5.25 9.77
N THR A 89 9.06 4.02 9.27
CA THR A 89 10.14 3.04 9.39
C THR A 89 11.34 3.42 8.51
N PHE A 90 11.10 4.00 7.33
CA PHE A 90 12.17 4.46 6.43
C PHE A 90 12.87 5.69 6.96
N ASP A 91 12.13 6.63 7.55
CA ASP A 91 12.72 7.82 8.17
C ASP A 91 13.67 7.44 9.32
N ARG A 92 13.29 6.45 10.15
CA ARG A 92 14.15 5.93 11.24
C ARG A 92 15.46 5.32 10.73
N LEU A 93 15.39 4.56 9.64
CA LEU A 93 16.57 3.95 9.01
C LEU A 93 17.46 4.97 8.31
N ALA A 94 16.89 6.06 7.80
CA ALA A 94 17.62 7.16 7.21
C ALA A 94 18.37 8.00 8.26
N GLU A 95 17.86 8.09 9.50
CA GLU A 95 18.57 8.70 10.62
C GLU A 95 19.70 7.83 11.15
N GLU A 96 19.49 6.52 11.33
CA GLU A 96 20.55 5.59 11.77
C GLU A 96 21.73 5.54 10.79
N ALA A 97 21.50 5.76 9.49
CA ALA A 97 22.57 5.80 8.48
C ALA A 97 23.37 7.12 8.44
N LYS A 98 22.94 8.14 9.19
CA LYS A 98 23.63 9.43 9.32
C LYS A 98 24.49 9.55 10.59
N ALA A 99 24.34 8.63 11.55
CA ALA A 99 25.16 8.55 12.76
C ALA A 99 26.40 7.67 12.53
#